data_AF-A0A4D6HN07-F1
#
_entry.id   AF-A0A4D6HN07-F1
#
_cell.length_a   1.000
_cell.length_b   1.000
_cell.length_c   1.000
_cell.angle_alpha   90.00
_cell.angle_beta   90.00
_cell.angle_gamma   90.00
#
_symmetry.space_group_name_H-M   'P 1'
#
loop_
_entity.id
_entity.type
_entity.pdbx_description
1 polymer ?
#
loop_
_entity_poly.entity_id
_entity_poly.type
_entity_poly.pdbx_seq_one_letter_code
_entity_poly.pdbx_strand_id
1 'polypeptide(L)'
;MDYDEREDLTAGSSEDDAPTISDTHQPFEVTIEGDNGYVVFEVDDHDDDHDDDHDDDHDHDHDDDTFAFFSDVVDSIEVTDGHVEYETEDVDGCDGIEEYAIVELHDGRAVLRLTGE
;
A
#
# COMPACT_ATOMS: atom_id res chain seq x y z
N MET A 1 -17.28 14.53 -1.66
CA MET A 1 -16.30 13.44 -1.72
C MET A 1 -15.08 14.06 -1.11
N ASP A 2 -14.98 13.87 0.19
CA ASP A 2 -14.07 14.55 1.08
C ASP A 2 -12.85 13.65 1.14
N TYR A 3 -12.02 13.69 0.10
CA TYR A 3 -10.69 13.04 0.07
C TYR A 3 -9.65 13.89 0.84
N ASP A 4 -10.12 14.71 1.79
CA ASP A 4 -9.35 15.76 2.47
C ASP A 4 -8.88 15.32 3.87
N GLU A 5 -9.37 14.18 4.38
CA GLU A 5 -8.91 13.58 5.64
C GLU A 5 -7.89 12.48 5.35
N ARG A 6 -6.61 12.86 5.33
CA ARG A 6 -5.52 11.89 5.41
C ARG A 6 -5.57 11.24 6.79
N GLU A 7 -5.56 9.92 6.84
CA GLU A 7 -5.50 9.23 8.13
C GLU A 7 -4.08 9.25 8.67
N ASP A 8 -3.92 9.68 9.93
CA ASP A 8 -2.65 9.63 10.62
C ASP A 8 -2.21 8.17 10.78
N LEU A 9 -1.09 7.81 10.16
CA LEU A 9 -0.48 6.49 10.30
C LEU A 9 0.89 6.64 10.97
N THR A 10 1.13 5.94 12.07
CA THR A 10 2.47 5.89 12.68
C THR A 10 3.19 4.65 12.22
N ALA A 11 4.31 4.83 11.51
CA ALA A 11 5.12 3.71 11.05
C ALA A 11 5.82 3.02 12.24
N GLY A 12 5.87 1.69 12.21
CA GLY A 12 6.55 0.91 13.23
C GLY A 12 8.07 1.04 13.13
N SER A 13 8.77 0.77 14.22
CA SER A 13 10.24 0.77 14.22
C SER A 13 10.85 -0.46 13.52
N SER A 14 10.05 -1.49 13.24
CA SER A 14 10.44 -2.76 12.63
C SER A 14 9.22 -3.46 12.02
N GLU A 15 9.42 -4.45 11.15
CA GLU A 15 8.35 -5.24 10.50
C GLU A 15 7.38 -5.90 11.51
N ASP A 16 7.89 -6.33 12.68
CA ASP A 16 7.10 -6.99 13.74
C ASP A 16 6.25 -6.00 14.57
N ASP A 17 6.60 -4.71 14.50
CA ASP A 17 5.96 -3.60 15.24
C ASP A 17 5.22 -2.65 14.29
N ALA A 18 5.23 -2.96 12.99
CA ALA A 18 4.62 -2.17 11.95
C ALA A 18 3.09 -2.28 12.00
N PRO A 19 2.36 -1.18 11.72
CA PRO A 19 0.92 -1.27 11.55
C PRO A 19 0.60 -2.08 10.29
N THR A 20 -0.41 -2.95 10.40
CA THR A 20 -1.04 -3.60 9.25
C THR A 20 -2.15 -2.70 8.70
N ILE A 21 -2.13 -2.48 7.39
CA ILE A 21 -3.10 -1.71 6.63
C ILE A 21 -3.77 -2.66 5.64
N SER A 22 -5.09 -2.74 5.71
CA SER A 22 -5.91 -3.52 4.79
C SER A 22 -6.76 -2.67 3.85
N ASP A 23 -6.80 -1.34 4.08
CA ASP A 23 -7.59 -0.41 3.27
C ASP A 23 -6.71 0.34 2.27
N THR A 24 -7.02 0.19 0.98
CA THR A 24 -6.16 0.63 -0.15
C THR A 24 -6.64 1.91 -0.84
N HIS A 25 -7.79 2.44 -0.43
CA HIS A 25 -8.45 3.54 -1.14
C HIS A 25 -8.31 4.90 -0.46
N GLN A 26 -7.51 4.99 0.60
CA GLN A 26 -7.37 6.19 1.42
C GLN A 26 -5.91 6.68 1.48
N PRO A 27 -5.69 8.01 1.39
CA PRO A 27 -4.36 8.58 1.59
C PRO A 27 -3.99 8.55 3.09
N PHE A 28 -2.78 8.10 3.40
CA PHE A 28 -2.24 8.09 4.76
C PHE A 28 -1.19 9.18 4.96
N GLU A 29 -1.24 9.87 6.10
CA GLU A 29 -0.17 10.76 6.54
C GLU A 29 0.76 9.96 7.47
N VAL A 30 1.90 9.51 6.93
CA VAL A 30 2.81 8.63 7.67
C VAL A 30 3.79 9.43 8.53
N THR A 31 3.80 9.15 9.83
CA THR A 31 4.79 9.66 10.78
C THR A 31 5.84 8.60 11.08
N ILE A 32 7.12 8.96 10.93
CA ILE A 32 8.27 8.08 11.23
C ILE A 32 8.94 8.55 12.52
N GLU A 33 8.98 7.68 13.53
CA GLU A 33 9.69 7.94 14.79
C GLU A 33 11.16 7.46 14.70
N GLY A 34 11.99 8.12 13.88
CA GLY A 34 13.42 7.78 13.73
C GLY A 34 13.95 8.03 12.32
N ASP A 35 15.01 7.31 11.94
CA ASP A 35 15.59 7.38 10.60
C ASP A 35 14.76 6.60 9.55
N ASN A 36 14.02 5.58 9.99
CA ASN A 36 13.23 4.70 9.12
C ASN A 36 12.00 4.14 9.86
N GLY A 37 10.91 3.93 9.14
CA GLY A 37 9.67 3.32 9.61
C GLY A 37 9.27 2.13 8.74
N TYR A 38 8.41 1.26 9.25
CA TYR A 38 7.88 0.09 8.53
C TYR A 38 6.36 0.11 8.56
N VAL A 39 5.74 -0.27 7.44
CA VAL A 39 4.29 -0.47 7.31
C VAL A 39 4.04 -1.79 6.58
N VAL A 40 2.98 -2.50 6.97
CA VAL A 40 2.61 -3.79 6.38
C VAL A 40 1.27 -3.63 5.70
N PHE A 41 1.16 -4.11 4.47
CA PHE A 41 -0.13 -4.22 3.78
C PHE A 41 -0.53 -5.69 3.74
N GLU A 42 -1.78 -5.96 4.09
CA GLU A 42 -2.38 -7.29 4.03
C GLU A 42 -3.79 -7.18 3.45
N VAL A 43 -4.13 -7.97 2.44
CA VAL A 43 -5.54 -8.14 2.04
C VAL A 43 -6.24 -8.97 3.11
N ASP A 44 -7.37 -8.49 3.61
CA ASP A 44 -8.28 -9.35 4.39
C ASP A 44 -8.93 -10.28 3.38
N ASP A 45 -8.51 -11.55 3.39
CA ASP A 45 -9.11 -12.69 2.68
C ASP A 45 -10.53 -12.95 3.24
N HIS A 46 -11.38 -11.93 3.26
CA HIS A 46 -12.78 -12.10 3.61
C HIS A 46 -13.43 -12.83 2.45
N ASP A 47 -13.33 -14.16 2.52
CA ASP A 47 -14.22 -15.15 1.93
C ASP A 47 -15.61 -14.52 1.80
N ASP A 48 -15.88 -13.96 0.63
CA ASP A 48 -17.23 -13.80 0.16
C ASP A 48 -17.74 -15.23 -0.01
N ASP A 49 -18.44 -15.72 1.03
CA ASP A 49 -19.37 -16.84 0.99
C ASP A 49 -20.44 -16.54 -0.09
N HIS A 50 -20.05 -16.50 -1.36
CA HIS A 50 -20.93 -16.49 -2.51
C HIS A 50 -21.17 -17.95 -2.89
N ASP A 51 -22.05 -18.56 -2.10
CA ASP A 51 -22.87 -19.72 -2.46
C ASP A 51 -23.75 -19.34 -3.67
N ASP A 52 -23.17 -19.21 -4.87
CA ASP A 52 -23.94 -18.99 -6.09
C ASP A 52 -23.38 -19.87 -7.22
N ASP A 53 -24.02 -21.04 -7.36
CA ASP A 53 -24.05 -21.86 -8.57
C ASP A 53 -24.27 -20.96 -9.81
N HIS A 54 -23.23 -20.53 -10.50
CA HIS A 54 -23.36 -20.09 -11.89
C HIS A 54 -22.03 -20.21 -12.66
N ASP A 55 -21.99 -21.21 -13.54
CA ASP A 55 -21.09 -21.28 -14.69
C ASP A 55 -21.09 -19.95 -15.44
N ASP A 56 -20.03 -19.16 -15.35
CA ASP A 56 -19.60 -18.26 -16.42
C ASP A 56 -18.09 -18.00 -16.27
N ASP A 57 -17.35 -18.36 -17.32
CA ASP A 57 -15.94 -18.08 -17.53
C ASP A 57 -15.63 -16.59 -17.31
N HIS A 58 -15.20 -16.23 -16.10
CA HIS A 58 -14.57 -14.95 -15.83
C HIS A 58 -13.11 -15.20 -15.48
N ASP A 59 -12.23 -14.78 -16.38
CA ASP A 59 -10.83 -14.50 -16.10
C ASP A 59 -10.78 -13.69 -14.79
N HIS A 60 -10.35 -14.33 -13.70
CA HIS A 60 -9.97 -13.64 -12.48
C HIS A 60 -8.64 -12.96 -12.79
N ASP A 61 -8.72 -11.74 -13.29
CA ASP A 61 -7.57 -10.84 -13.30
C ASP A 61 -7.07 -10.71 -11.86
N HIS A 62 -5.78 -11.00 -11.67
CA HIS A 62 -5.03 -10.96 -10.40
C HIS A 62 -4.83 -9.53 -9.87
N ASP A 63 -5.84 -8.67 -9.98
CA ASP A 63 -5.75 -7.26 -9.55
C ASP A 63 -5.87 -7.10 -8.01
N ASP A 64 -6.40 -8.10 -7.28
CA ASP A 64 -6.52 -8.05 -5.81
C ASP A 64 -5.17 -8.14 -5.08
N ASP A 65 -4.11 -8.55 -5.78
CA ASP A 65 -2.77 -8.68 -5.20
C ASP A 65 -1.97 -7.36 -5.30
N THR A 66 -2.51 -6.28 -5.85
CA THR A 66 -1.70 -5.09 -6.20
C THR A 66 -2.10 -3.81 -5.46
N PHE A 67 -1.13 -3.12 -4.87
CA PHE A 67 -1.31 -1.98 -3.95
C PHE A 67 -0.61 -0.74 -4.45
N ALA A 68 -1.32 0.39 -4.53
CA ALA A 68 -0.72 1.68 -4.87
C ALA A 68 -0.36 2.46 -3.60
N PHE A 69 0.90 2.84 -3.46
CA PHE A 69 1.42 3.71 -2.41
C PHE A 69 1.79 5.07 -3.01
N PHE A 70 1.43 6.14 -2.33
CA PHE A 70 1.75 7.51 -2.73
C PHE A 70 2.58 8.18 -1.62
N SER A 71 3.68 8.81 -2.00
CA SER A 71 4.53 9.58 -1.09
C SER A 71 4.68 11.02 -1.56
N ASP A 72 4.73 11.94 -0.59
CA ASP A 72 5.11 13.34 -0.82
C ASP A 72 6.64 13.51 -0.84
N VAL A 73 7.40 12.44 -0.63
CA VAL A 73 8.87 12.45 -0.63
C VAL A 73 9.38 11.44 -1.67
N VAL A 74 10.23 11.89 -2.58
CA VAL A 74 10.94 11.02 -3.54
C VAL A 74 11.95 10.10 -2.86
N ASP A 75 12.08 8.88 -3.37
CA ASP A 75 13.00 7.82 -2.89
C ASP A 75 12.75 7.43 -1.42
N SER A 76 11.51 7.61 -0.95
CA SER A 76 11.14 7.34 0.44
C SER A 76 10.63 5.92 0.66
N ILE A 77 10.32 5.19 -0.41
CA ILE A 77 9.70 3.86 -0.38
C ILE A 77 10.71 2.78 -0.76
N GLU A 78 10.94 1.82 0.13
CA GLU A 78 11.64 0.57 -0.20
C GLU A 78 10.75 -0.63 0.11
N VAL A 79 10.39 -1.42 -0.89
CA VAL A 79 9.67 -2.69 -0.68
C VAL A 79 10.64 -3.77 -0.22
N THR A 80 10.48 -4.21 1.03
CA THR A 80 11.31 -5.25 1.65
C THR A 80 10.75 -6.65 1.48
N ASP A 81 9.42 -6.77 1.33
CA ASP A 81 8.69 -8.01 1.09
C ASP A 81 7.52 -7.71 0.14
N GLY A 82 7.40 -8.46 -0.95
CA GLY A 82 6.53 -8.13 -2.10
C GLY A 82 7.32 -7.88 -3.40
N HIS A 83 6.62 -7.44 -4.44
CA HIS A 83 7.22 -7.06 -5.73
C HIS A 83 6.80 -5.65 -6.14
N VAL A 84 7.74 -4.81 -6.61
CA VAL A 84 7.37 -3.53 -7.23
C VAL A 84 7.05 -3.80 -8.69
N GLU A 85 5.78 -3.70 -9.05
CA GLU A 85 5.33 -3.80 -10.45
C GLU A 85 5.62 -2.50 -11.21
N TYR A 86 5.46 -1.35 -10.54
CA TYR A 86 5.66 -0.04 -11.16
C TYR A 86 6.11 1.00 -10.16
N GLU A 87 7.12 1.79 -10.54
CA GLU A 87 7.61 2.93 -9.77
C GLU A 87 7.70 4.13 -10.72
N THR A 88 7.27 5.31 -10.28
CA THR A 88 7.61 6.55 -10.96
C THR A 88 7.81 7.68 -9.98
N GLU A 89 8.86 8.42 -10.27
CA GLU A 89 9.19 9.71 -9.67
C GLU A 89 8.53 10.81 -10.52
N ASP A 90 8.13 11.94 -9.93
CA ASP A 90 7.59 13.13 -10.61
C ASP A 90 6.15 12.96 -11.17
N VAL A 91 5.17 12.90 -10.27
CA VAL A 91 3.75 12.77 -10.62
C VAL A 91 3.18 14.11 -11.11
N ASP A 92 3.38 14.40 -12.39
CA ASP A 92 2.94 15.65 -13.02
C ASP A 92 1.40 15.81 -12.96
N GLY A 93 0.92 16.66 -12.06
CA GLY A 93 -0.51 16.99 -11.90
C GLY A 93 -1.12 16.64 -10.52
N CYS A 94 -0.37 16.01 -9.62
CA CYS A 94 -0.79 15.78 -8.24
C CYS A 94 -0.02 16.72 -7.29
N ASP A 95 -0.68 17.78 -6.82
CA ASP A 95 -0.10 18.71 -5.83
C ASP A 95 0.05 17.95 -4.49
N GLY A 96 1.29 17.72 -4.07
CA GLY A 96 1.61 17.02 -2.81
C GLY A 96 1.81 15.51 -2.90
N ILE A 97 2.16 14.99 -4.08
CA ILE A 97 2.66 13.62 -4.27
C ILE A 97 3.88 13.72 -5.20
N GLU A 98 5.06 13.39 -4.69
CA GLU A 98 6.31 13.40 -5.47
C GLU A 98 6.64 12.02 -6.06
N GLU A 99 6.13 10.94 -5.45
CA GLU A 99 6.40 9.55 -5.83
C GLU A 99 5.16 8.68 -5.68
N TYR A 100 4.98 7.70 -6.58
CA TYR A 100 4.08 6.58 -6.31
C TYR A 100 4.70 5.25 -6.75
N ALA A 101 4.40 4.21 -5.97
CA ALA A 101 4.82 2.84 -6.22
C ALA A 101 3.60 1.92 -6.23
N ILE A 102 3.56 1.01 -7.19
CA ILE A 102 2.59 -0.07 -7.28
C ILE A 102 3.31 -1.34 -6.85
N VAL A 103 2.84 -1.95 -5.77
CA VAL A 103 3.44 -3.10 -5.09
C VAL A 103 2.49 -4.28 -5.19
N GLU A 104 2.93 -5.36 -5.81
CA GLU A 104 2.28 -6.66 -5.74
C GLU A 104 2.61 -7.32 -4.38
N LEU A 105 1.56 -7.73 -3.68
CA LEU A 105 1.61 -8.52 -2.47
C LEU A 105 2.13 -9.92 -2.79
N HIS A 106 3.02 -10.40 -1.93
CA HIS A 106 3.46 -11.78 -1.96
C HIS A 106 2.70 -12.58 -0.90
N ASP A 107 1.88 -13.55 -1.32
CA ASP A 107 1.04 -14.35 -0.41
C ASP A 107 0.01 -13.49 0.36
N GLY A 108 -0.55 -12.46 -0.30
CA GLY A 108 -1.52 -11.55 0.32
C GLY A 108 -0.92 -10.51 1.27
N ARG A 109 0.42 -10.38 1.31
CA ARG A 109 1.15 -9.44 2.18
C ARG A 109 2.28 -8.70 1.45
N ALA A 110 2.50 -7.44 1.81
CA ALA A 110 3.74 -6.71 1.49
C ALA A 110 4.23 -5.91 2.69
N VAL A 111 5.53 -5.67 2.72
CA VAL A 111 6.19 -4.87 3.76
C VAL A 111 7.00 -3.76 3.09
N LEU A 112 6.67 -2.52 3.44
CA LEU A 112 7.37 -1.34 2.95
C LEU A 112 8.18 -0.74 4.10
N ARG A 113 9.45 -0.47 3.83
CA ARG A 113 10.30 0.38 4.66
C ARG A 113 10.24 1.80 4.10
N LEU A 114 9.87 2.73 4.96
CA LEU A 114 9.81 4.15 4.68
C LEU A 114 11.02 4.84 5.31
N THR A 115 11.64 5.78 4.61
CA THR A 115 12.71 6.62 5.17
C THR A 115 12.23 8.04 5.39
N GLY A 116 12.50 8.58 6.57
CA GLY A 116 12.18 9.98 6.89
C GLY A 116 13.33 10.92 6.52
N GLU A 117 13.01 12.16 6.15
CA GLU A 117 13.99 13.25 5.98
C GLU A 117 14.50 13.86 7.30
#